data_AF-A0A383DQE9-F1
#
_entry.id   AF-A0A383DQE9-F1
#
_cell.length_a   1.000
_cell.length_b   1.000
_cell.length_c   1.000
_cell.angle_alpha   90.00
_cell.angle_beta   90.00
_cell.angle_gamma   90.00
#
_symmetry.space_group_name_H-M   'P 1'
#
loop_
_entity.id
_entity.type
_entity.pdbx_description
1 polymer ?
#
loop_
_entity_poly.entity_id
_entity_poly.type
_entity_poly.pdbx_seq_one_letter_code
_entity_poly.pdbx_strand_id
1 'polypeptide(L)' 'LEGEAAVAYYKEVIVADLEKPGDDDVVEKILRDCKEKSLDLDESKIREQLDFFGSEALKQIEGDS' A
#
# COMPACT_ATOMS: atom_id res chain seq x y z
N LEU A 1 -1.99 -6.90 12.18
CA LEU A 1 -3.44 -6.99 11.87
C LEU A 1 -3.67 -8.38 11.30
N GLU A 2 -4.79 -9.02 11.63
CA GLU A 2 -5.13 -10.37 11.13
C GLU A 2 -6.61 -10.41 10.75
N GLY A 3 -7.00 -11.38 9.91
CA GLY A 3 -8.39 -11.63 9.53
C GLY A 3 -9.13 -10.39 9.01
N GLU A 4 -10.34 -10.16 9.50
CA GLU A 4 -11.20 -9.05 9.08
C GLU A 4 -10.56 -7.67 9.27
N ALA A 5 -9.77 -7.48 10.34
CA ALA A 5 -9.10 -6.22 10.61
C ALA A 5 -8.03 -5.90 9.55
N ALA A 6 -7.36 -6.93 9.01
CA ALA A 6 -6.46 -6.75 7.87
C ALA A 6 -7.25 -6.38 6.62
N VAL A 7 -8.34 -7.10 6.32
CA VAL A 7 -9.23 -6.80 5.17
C VAL A 7 -9.78 -5.37 5.20
N ALA A 8 -10.22 -4.89 6.37
CA ALA A 8 -10.69 -3.52 6.54
C ALA A 8 -9.59 -2.51 6.21
N TYR A 9 -8.39 -2.70 6.76
CA TYR A 9 -7.26 -1.82 6.51
C TYR A 9 -6.85 -1.80 5.04
N TYR A 10 -6.82 -2.97 4.37
CA TYR A 10 -6.52 -3.02 2.93
C TYR A 10 -7.51 -2.19 2.11
N LYS A 11 -8.80 -2.25 2.43
CA LYS A 11 -9.83 -1.44 1.75
C LYS A 11 -9.62 0.05 1.97
N GLU A 12 -9.30 0.46 3.20
CA GLU A 12 -9.00 1.85 3.50
C GLU A 12 -7.80 2.36 2.70
N VAL A 13 -6.76 1.54 2.53
CA VAL A 13 -5.57 1.89 1.74
C VAL A 13 -5.95 2.08 0.27
N ILE A 14 -6.74 1.17 -0.30
CA ILE A 14 -7.22 1.27 -1.69
C ILE A 14 -8.04 2.54 -1.90
N VAL A 15 -8.92 2.88 -0.95
CA VAL A 15 -9.75 4.09 -1.06
C VAL A 15 -8.92 5.36 -1.03
N ALA A 16 -7.84 5.40 -0.25
CA ALA A 16 -6.97 6.58 -0.17
C ALA A 16 -6.23 6.87 -1.47
N ASP A 17 -5.89 5.85 -2.27
CA ASP A 17 -5.22 5.99 -3.58
C ASP A 17 -6.05 6.76 -4.63
N LEU A 18 -7.34 7.00 -4.36
CA LEU A 18 -8.27 7.57 -5.35
C LEU A 18 -8.29 9.11 -5.37
N GLU A 19 -7.49 9.79 -4.53
CA GLU A 19 -7.53 11.25 -4.41
C GLU A 19 -6.67 11.97 -5.46
N LYS A 20 -5.46 11.50 -5.72
CA LYS A 20 -4.50 12.08 -6.67
C LYS A 20 -3.94 11.02 -7.64
N PRO A 21 -3.47 11.43 -8.83
CA PRO A 21 -2.73 10.54 -9.70
C PRO A 21 -1.38 10.15 -9.08
N GLY A 22 -1.00 8.88 -9.22
CA GLY A 22 0.23 8.34 -8.65
C GLY A 22 -0.04 7.60 -7.34
N ASP A 23 1.02 7.29 -6.60
CA ASP A 23 1.00 6.47 -5.38
C ASP A 23 1.17 7.27 -4.09
N ASP A 24 1.25 8.60 -4.20
CA ASP A 24 1.57 9.50 -3.09
C ASP A 24 0.54 9.40 -1.95
N ASP A 25 -0.75 9.27 -2.25
CA ASP A 25 -1.79 9.20 -1.21
C ASP A 25 -1.73 7.89 -0.40
N VAL A 26 -1.35 6.79 -1.05
CA VAL A 26 -1.08 5.50 -0.38
C VAL A 26 0.13 5.63 0.55
N VAL A 27 1.20 6.24 0.06
CA VAL A 27 2.44 6.47 0.83
C VAL A 27 2.16 7.35 2.05
N GLU A 28 1.49 8.49 1.87
CA GLU A 28 1.11 9.42 2.94
C GLU A 28 0.22 8.75 3.98
N LYS A 29 -0.77 7.93 3.56
CA LYS A 29 -1.63 7.18 4.47
C LYS A 29 -0.82 6.19 5.31
N ILE A 30 -0.01 5.34 4.67
CA ILE A 30 0.74 4.30 5.39
C ILE A 30 1.70 4.93 6.39
N LEU A 31 2.41 6.00 6.01
CA LEU A 31 3.28 6.75 6.90
C LEU A 31 2.53 7.30 8.12
N ARG A 32 1.38 7.95 7.90
CA ARG A 32 0.53 8.48 8.97
C ARG A 32 0.06 7.37 9.91
N ASP A 33 -0.51 6.30 9.37
CA ASP A 33 -1.09 5.22 10.16
C ASP A 33 -0.02 4.44 10.95
N CYS A 34 1.17 4.26 10.38
CA CYS A 34 2.32 3.68 11.08
C CYS A 34 2.80 4.61 12.20
N LYS A 35 2.92 5.91 11.93
CA LYS A 35 3.32 6.90 12.94
C LYS A 35 2.35 6.97 14.12
N GLU A 36 1.05 6.95 13.86
CA GLU A 36 0.00 6.92 14.90
C GLU A 36 0.10 5.66 15.77
N LYS A 37 0.55 4.54 15.19
CA LYS A 37 0.80 3.28 15.90
C LYS A 37 2.22 3.18 16.48
N SER A 38 3.00 4.26 16.44
CA SER A 38 4.41 4.29 16.86
C SER A 38 5.28 3.23 16.18
N LEU A 39 4.96 2.90 14.93
CA LEU A 39 5.75 2.03 14.06
C LEU A 39 6.69 2.90 13.24
N ASP A 40 7.99 2.61 13.32
CA ASP A 40 9.00 3.30 12.52
C ASP A 40 9.07 2.67 11.13
N LEU A 41 8.62 3.42 10.13
CA LEU A 41 8.60 3.01 8.74
C LEU A 41 9.09 4.15 7.87
N ASP A 42 9.98 3.83 6.94
CA ASP A 42 10.61 4.79 6.06
C ASP A 42 9.86 4.90 4.73
N GLU A 43 9.70 6.12 4.22
CA GLU A 43 9.03 6.36 2.94
C GLU A 43 9.67 5.59 1.78
N SER A 44 11.01 5.56 1.71
CA SER A 44 11.72 4.87 0.65
C SER A 44 11.40 3.38 0.63
N LYS A 45 11.27 2.76 1.81
CA LYS A 45 10.87 1.35 1.92
C LYS A 45 9.45 1.12 1.44
N ILE A 46 8.53 2.06 1.69
CA ILE A 46 7.15 1.95 1.19
C ILE A 46 7.15 1.99 -0.34
N ARG A 47 7.85 2.96 -0.94
CA ARG A 47 7.94 3.10 -2.40
C ARG A 47 8.61 1.89 -3.06
N GLU A 48 9.70 1.38 -2.48
CA GLU A 48 10.35 0.15 -2.95
C GLU A 48 9.38 -1.05 -2.97
N GLN A 49 8.53 -1.18 -1.95
CA GLN A 49 7.52 -2.24 -1.92
C GLN A 49 6.42 -2.02 -2.97
N LEU A 50 5.96 -0.78 -3.15
CA LEU A 50 4.95 -0.46 -4.18
C LEU A 50 5.46 -0.79 -5.58
N ASP A 51 6.70 -0.43 -5.91
CA ASP A 51 7.34 -0.76 -7.18
C ASP A 51 7.49 -2.27 -7.39
N PHE A 52 7.92 -2.98 -6.33
CA PHE A 52 8.05 -4.43 -6.35
C PHE A 52 6.70 -5.11 -6.60
N PHE A 53 5.66 -4.75 -5.85
CA PHE A 53 4.34 -5.34 -6.00
C PHE A 53 3.64 -4.91 -7.29
N GLY A 54 3.89 -3.71 -7.81
CA GLY A 54 3.45 -3.31 -9.14
C GLY A 54 4.04 -4.21 -10.22
N SER A 55 5.32 -4.53 -10.12
CA SER A 55 6.00 -5.47 -11.03
C SER A 55 5.44 -6.89 -10.91
N GLU A 56 5.18 -7.36 -9.70
CA GLU A 56 4.58 -8.68 -9.47
C GLU A 56 3.13 -8.75 -9.97
N ALA A 57 2.35 -7.69 -9.80
CA ALA A 57 0.99 -7.61 -10.32
C ALA A 57 0.94 -7.72 -11.84
N LEU A 58 1.86 -7.04 -12.55
CA LEU A 58 2.00 -7.16 -14.00
C LEU A 58 2.30 -8.60 -14.42
N LYS A 59 3.25 -9.26 -13.75
CA LYS A 59 3.57 -10.68 -14.02
C LYS A 59 2.39 -11.61 -13.77
N GLN A 60 1.59 -11.36 -12.74
CA GLN A 60 0.40 -12.16 -12.45
C GLN A 60 -0.65 -12.03 -13.56
N ILE A 61 -0.89 -10.80 -14.03
CA ILE A 61 -1.81 -10.55 -15.15
C ILE A 61 -1.32 -11.24 -16.44
N GLU A 62 -0.01 -11.21 -16.71
CA GLU A 62 0.59 -11.87 -17.88
C GLU A 62 0.63 -13.41 -17.75
N GLY A 63 0.83 -13.93 -16.53
CA GLY A 63 0.90 -15.35 -16.23
C GLY A 63 -0.45 -16.06 -16.09
N ASP A 64 -1.54 -15.31 -15.91
CA ASP A 64 -2.92 -15.81 -15.89
C ASP A 64 -3.53 -15.99 -17.31
N SER A 65 -2.69 -16.09 -18.34
CA SER A 65 -3.08 -16.38 -19.74
C SER A 65 -3.06 -17.88 -20.10
#